data_AF-A0A9D7B9X8-F1
#
_entry.id   AF-A0A9D7B9X8-F1
#
_cell.length_a   1.000
_cell.length_b   1.000
_cell.length_c   1.000
_cell.angle_alpha   90.00
_cell.angle_beta   90.00
_cell.angle_gamma   90.00
#
_symmetry.space_group_name_H-M   'P 1'
#
loop_
_entity.id
_entity.type
_entity.pdbx_description
1 polymer ?
#
loop_
_entity_poly.entity_id
_entity_poly.type
_entity_poly.pdbx_seq_one_letter_code
_entity_poly.pdbx_strand_id
1 'polypeptide(L)'
;MNAFAERMKFPGHGLVVRAKEKWSAGDAMRKGIVDRDALQSIAERLIANRGSCWVETDMRAMMNPTRMKAIGETAVRFAAELGETCPVCGACWFRIIGTRSGLPCALCGWPTESIRSMERGCWNCSHVQYAPRPDGKQAEDPQHCGYCNP
;
A
#
# COMPACT_ATOMS: atom_id res chain seq x y z
N MET A 1 16.57 12.63 -21.20
CA MET A 1 15.22 12.03 -21.40
C MET A 1 15.26 10.50 -21.39
N ASN A 2 16.19 9.86 -22.11
CA ASN A 2 16.27 8.38 -22.23
C ASN A 2 16.43 7.65 -20.89
N ALA A 3 17.41 8.04 -20.05
CA ALA A 3 17.63 7.41 -18.75
C ALA A 3 16.40 7.48 -17.80
N PHE A 4 15.63 8.57 -17.88
CA PHE A 4 14.38 8.69 -17.13
C PHE A 4 13.31 7.73 -17.67
N ALA A 5 13.12 7.69 -19.00
CA ALA A 5 12.12 6.84 -19.64
C ALA A 5 12.40 5.35 -19.37
N GLU A 6 13.65 4.92 -19.42
CA GLU A 6 14.08 3.56 -19.07
C GLU A 6 13.78 3.23 -17.62
N ARG A 7 14.13 4.13 -16.68
CA ARG A 7 13.81 3.95 -15.25
C ARG A 7 12.30 3.81 -15.01
N MET A 8 11.48 4.51 -15.79
CA MET A 8 10.02 4.40 -15.71
C MET A 8 9.43 3.22 -16.51
N LYS A 9 10.27 2.35 -17.09
CA LYS A 9 9.86 1.18 -17.89
C LYS A 9 9.06 1.55 -19.15
N PHE A 10 9.29 2.74 -19.71
CA PHE A 10 8.70 3.20 -20.96
C PHE A 10 9.35 2.50 -22.17
N PRO A 11 8.60 2.13 -23.24
CA PRO A 11 7.17 2.42 -23.49
C PRO A 11 6.18 1.43 -22.88
N GLY A 12 6.66 0.38 -22.20
CA GLY A 12 5.78 -0.59 -21.54
C GLY A 12 4.91 0.01 -20.43
N HIS A 13 5.36 1.11 -19.84
CA HIS A 13 4.55 1.97 -18.96
C HIS A 13 4.39 3.33 -19.66
N GLY A 14 3.17 3.84 -19.66
CA GLY A 14 2.85 5.14 -20.24
C GLY A 14 3.41 6.29 -19.41
N LEU A 15 3.53 7.45 -20.05
CA LEU A 15 3.97 8.68 -19.41
C LEU A 15 2.89 9.77 -19.50
N VAL A 16 2.97 10.69 -18.55
CA VAL A 16 2.24 11.96 -18.53
C VAL A 16 3.25 13.08 -18.71
N VAL A 17 2.92 14.03 -19.57
CA VAL A 17 3.76 15.19 -19.87
C VAL A 17 2.96 16.47 -19.65
N ARG A 18 3.56 17.45 -18.96
CA ARG A 18 3.01 18.79 -18.70
C ARG A 18 4.13 19.82 -18.67
N ALA A 19 3.81 21.11 -18.66
CA ALA A 19 4.83 22.17 -18.66
C ALA A 19 5.61 22.25 -17.34
N LYS A 20 4.93 22.10 -16.20
CA LYS A 20 5.49 22.28 -14.84
C LYS A 20 5.10 21.14 -13.92
N GLU A 21 5.89 20.92 -12.87
CA GLU A 21 5.63 19.85 -11.89
C GLU A 21 4.27 20.01 -11.20
N LYS A 22 3.92 21.20 -10.71
CA LYS A 22 2.62 21.43 -10.08
C LYS A 22 1.56 21.75 -11.12
N TRP A 23 0.55 20.88 -11.21
CA TRP A 23 -0.60 21.10 -12.07
C TRP A 23 -1.58 22.11 -11.46
N SER A 24 -2.19 22.92 -12.31
CA SER A 24 -3.29 23.85 -12.01
C SER A 24 -4.40 23.67 -13.05
N ALA A 25 -5.64 23.97 -12.68
CA ALA A 25 -6.76 23.93 -13.61
C ALA A 25 -6.48 24.83 -14.83
N GLY A 26 -6.65 24.27 -16.03
CA GLY A 26 -6.33 24.94 -17.30
C GLY A 26 -4.92 24.63 -17.86
N ASP A 27 -4.04 24.00 -17.09
CA ASP A 27 -2.74 23.57 -17.62
C ASP A 27 -2.91 22.41 -18.62
N ALA A 28 -2.24 22.54 -19.76
CA ALA A 28 -2.15 21.47 -20.74
C ALA A 28 -1.36 20.28 -20.18
N MET A 29 -1.97 19.10 -20.26
CA MET A 29 -1.39 17.83 -19.83
C MET A 29 -1.72 16.77 -20.85
N ARG A 30 -0.70 16.08 -21.38
CA ARG A 30 -0.89 14.91 -22.23
C ARG A 30 -0.63 13.66 -21.39
N LYS A 31 -1.61 12.75 -21.37
CA LYS A 31 -1.54 11.47 -20.66
C LYS A 31 -1.48 10.32 -21.66
N GLY A 32 -1.03 9.15 -21.20
CA GLY A 32 -1.10 7.92 -21.99
C GLY A 32 -0.10 7.86 -23.14
N ILE A 33 1.01 8.56 -23.02
CA ILE A 33 2.06 8.53 -24.05
C ILE A 33 2.78 7.18 -23.93
N VAL A 34 2.80 6.41 -25.02
CA VAL A 34 3.46 5.10 -25.13
C VAL A 34 4.37 5.00 -26.36
N ASP A 35 4.61 6.12 -27.01
CA ASP A 35 5.41 6.22 -28.23
C ASP A 35 6.57 7.21 -28.03
N ARG A 36 7.77 6.80 -28.44
CA ARG A 36 9.02 7.54 -28.22
C ARG A 36 9.01 8.86 -28.99
N ASP A 37 8.56 8.84 -30.23
CA ASP A 37 8.58 10.01 -31.11
C ASP A 37 7.53 11.03 -30.66
N ALA A 38 6.35 10.56 -30.25
CA ALA A 38 5.32 11.38 -29.63
C ALA A 38 5.82 12.04 -28.34
N LEU A 39 6.50 11.29 -27.46
CA LEU A 39 7.09 11.84 -26.24
C LEU A 39 8.06 12.97 -26.56
N GLN A 40 8.98 12.73 -27.50
CA GLN A 40 9.98 13.72 -27.91
C GLN A 40 9.33 14.97 -28.49
N SER A 41 8.42 14.81 -29.47
CA SER A 41 7.74 15.93 -30.11
C SER A 41 6.93 16.80 -29.12
N ILE A 42 6.26 16.17 -28.15
CA ILE A 42 5.50 16.89 -27.13
C ILE A 42 6.45 17.64 -26.18
N ALA A 43 7.53 16.99 -25.75
CA ALA A 43 8.49 17.58 -24.84
C ALA A 43 9.18 18.79 -25.46
N GLU A 44 9.68 18.66 -26.70
CA GLU A 44 10.32 19.75 -27.45
C GLU A 44 9.37 20.95 -27.63
N ARG A 45 8.11 20.68 -27.99
CA ARG A 45 7.09 21.73 -28.15
C ARG A 45 6.79 22.46 -26.84
N LEU A 46 6.74 21.73 -25.72
CA LEU A 46 6.52 22.36 -24.41
C LEU A 46 7.71 23.19 -23.96
N ILE A 47 8.93 22.70 -24.17
CA ILE A 47 10.15 23.45 -23.87
C ILE A 47 10.19 24.73 -24.71
N ALA A 48 9.92 24.65 -26.03
CA ALA A 48 9.91 25.81 -26.91
C ALA A 48 8.86 26.86 -26.51
N ASN A 49 7.65 26.43 -26.15
CA ASN A 49 6.53 27.35 -25.89
C ASN A 49 6.43 27.82 -24.43
N ARG A 50 6.97 27.06 -23.47
CA ARG A 50 6.76 27.26 -22.03
C ARG A 50 8.07 27.24 -21.23
N GLY A 51 9.22 27.06 -21.89
CA GLY A 51 10.55 27.03 -21.25
C GLY A 51 10.83 25.79 -20.40
N SER A 52 9.89 24.86 -20.28
CA SER A 52 9.98 23.72 -19.37
C SER A 52 9.09 22.55 -19.80
N CYS A 53 9.47 21.36 -19.36
CA CYS A 53 8.72 20.13 -19.54
C CYS A 53 8.91 19.24 -18.31
N TRP A 54 7.81 18.78 -17.74
CA TRP A 54 7.75 17.81 -16.66
C TRP A 54 7.17 16.51 -17.19
N VAL A 55 7.86 15.42 -16.92
CA VAL A 55 7.48 14.07 -17.33
C VAL A 55 7.38 13.19 -16.09
N GLU A 56 6.28 12.46 -15.98
CA GLU A 56 6.05 11.52 -14.88
C GLU A 56 5.41 10.23 -15.40
N THR A 57 5.49 9.17 -14.61
CA THR A 57 4.83 7.90 -14.92
C THR A 57 3.32 8.07 -14.93
N ASP A 58 2.66 7.58 -15.97
CA ASP A 58 1.21 7.47 -15.98
C ASP A 58 0.79 6.34 -15.06
N MET A 59 0.35 6.69 -13.86
CA MET A 59 -0.05 5.68 -12.90
C MET A 59 -1.39 5.03 -13.25
N ARG A 60 -2.17 5.44 -14.26
CA ARG A 60 -3.46 4.77 -14.55
C ARG A 60 -3.23 3.28 -14.86
N ALA A 61 -4.09 2.39 -14.35
CA ALA A 61 -3.87 0.93 -14.41
C ALA A 61 -3.64 0.43 -15.85
N MET A 62 -4.45 0.89 -16.80
CA MET A 62 -4.31 0.55 -18.22
C MET A 62 -3.00 1.02 -18.86
N MET A 63 -2.29 1.99 -18.25
CA MET A 63 -1.02 2.54 -18.73
C MET A 63 0.17 2.03 -17.92
N ASN A 64 -0.05 1.24 -16.86
CA ASN A 64 1.00 0.85 -15.93
C ASN A 64 0.84 -0.62 -15.53
N PRO A 65 1.46 -1.54 -16.28
CA PRO A 65 1.35 -2.98 -16.02
C PRO A 65 1.72 -3.36 -14.58
N THR A 66 2.74 -2.71 -13.99
CA THR A 66 3.13 -2.96 -12.60
C THR A 66 2.01 -2.58 -11.63
N ARG A 67 1.40 -1.40 -11.79
CA ARG A 67 0.26 -0.99 -10.95
C ARG A 67 -0.96 -1.86 -11.19
N MET A 68 -1.25 -2.24 -12.43
CA MET A 68 -2.37 -3.12 -12.74
C MET A 68 -2.24 -4.46 -12.04
N LYS A 69 -1.04 -5.04 -12.04
CA LYS A 69 -0.72 -6.26 -11.28
C LYS A 69 -0.96 -6.07 -9.78
N ALA A 70 -0.44 -4.99 -9.19
CA ALA A 70 -0.60 -4.71 -7.76
C ALA A 70 -2.08 -4.47 -7.36
N ILE A 71 -2.87 -3.81 -8.22
CA ILE A 71 -4.33 -3.67 -8.04
C ILE A 71 -4.99 -5.05 -8.06
N GLY A 72 -4.64 -5.90 -9.02
CA GLY A 72 -5.16 -7.27 -9.10
C GLY A 72 -4.85 -8.11 -7.86
N GLU A 73 -3.60 -8.10 -7.39
CA GLU A 73 -3.18 -8.79 -6.17
C GLU A 73 -3.93 -8.28 -4.93
N THR A 74 -4.13 -6.97 -4.84
CA THR A 74 -4.89 -6.34 -3.75
C THR A 74 -6.36 -6.74 -3.81
N ALA A 75 -6.96 -6.77 -5.00
CA ALA A 75 -8.34 -7.19 -5.19
C ALA A 75 -8.57 -8.66 -4.80
N VAL A 76 -7.65 -9.56 -5.17
CA VAL A 76 -7.71 -10.98 -4.77
C VAL A 76 -7.64 -11.14 -3.25
N ARG A 77 -6.68 -10.45 -2.60
CA ARG A 77 -6.57 -10.45 -1.14
C ARG A 77 -7.83 -9.91 -0.47
N PHE A 78 -8.36 -8.80 -0.97
CA PHE A 78 -9.57 -8.19 -0.43
C PHE A 78 -10.78 -9.11 -0.57
N ALA A 79 -10.93 -9.80 -1.71
CA ALA A 79 -11.99 -10.79 -1.90
C ALA A 79 -11.89 -11.96 -0.91
N ALA A 80 -10.67 -12.46 -0.64
CA ALA A 80 -10.46 -13.47 0.38
C ALA A 80 -10.82 -12.96 1.79
N GLU A 81 -10.43 -11.73 2.14
CA GLU A 81 -10.77 -11.11 3.42
C GLU A 81 -12.27 -10.86 3.59
N LEU A 82 -13.02 -10.61 2.50
CA LEU A 82 -14.48 -10.52 2.54
C LEU A 82 -15.14 -11.88 2.84
N GLY A 83 -14.52 -12.99 2.43
CA GLY A 83 -14.99 -14.34 2.72
C GLY A 83 -14.86 -14.75 4.18
N GLU A 84 -14.03 -14.06 4.96
CA GLU A 84 -13.95 -14.25 6.40
C GLU A 84 -15.19 -13.65 7.08
N THR A 85 -16.10 -14.50 7.52
CA THR A 85 -17.38 -14.09 8.12
C THR A 85 -17.36 -14.11 9.64
N CYS A 86 -18.20 -13.27 10.24
CA CYS A 86 -18.38 -13.24 11.67
C CYS A 86 -19.05 -14.56 12.14
N PRO A 87 -18.50 -15.26 13.14
CA PRO A 87 -19.08 -16.51 13.63
C PRO A 87 -20.42 -16.32 14.35
N VAL A 88 -20.77 -15.09 14.72
CA VAL A 88 -22.00 -14.76 15.45
C VAL A 88 -23.13 -14.34 14.52
N CYS A 89 -22.87 -13.42 13.59
CA CYS A 89 -23.92 -12.84 12.74
C CYS A 89 -23.76 -13.11 11.24
N GLY A 90 -22.70 -13.82 10.82
CA GLY A 90 -22.46 -14.15 9.41
C GLY A 90 -22.01 -12.99 8.53
N ALA A 91 -21.90 -11.76 9.05
CA ALA A 91 -21.44 -10.60 8.28
C ALA A 91 -20.03 -10.81 7.74
N CYS A 92 -19.79 -10.40 6.50
CA CYS A 92 -18.48 -10.44 5.86
C CYS A 92 -17.47 -9.52 6.55
N TRP A 93 -16.20 -9.69 6.19
CA TRP A 93 -15.09 -8.83 6.62
C TRP A 93 -14.79 -8.89 8.13
N PHE A 94 -14.90 -10.09 8.72
CA PHE A 94 -14.45 -10.34 10.08
C PHE A 94 -12.93 -10.43 10.12
N ARG A 95 -12.28 -9.32 10.50
CA ARG A 95 -10.83 -9.15 10.31
C ARG A 95 -10.15 -8.63 11.58
N ILE A 96 -8.82 -8.56 11.54
CA ILE A 96 -8.03 -7.92 12.60
C ILE A 96 -8.39 -6.42 12.66
N ILE A 97 -8.80 -5.96 13.84
CA ILE A 97 -9.14 -4.56 14.15
C ILE A 97 -8.19 -3.95 15.19
N GLY A 98 -7.37 -4.77 15.85
CA GLY A 98 -6.50 -4.33 16.91
C GLY A 98 -5.57 -5.43 17.41
N THR A 99 -4.86 -5.10 18.48
CA THR A 99 -3.93 -6.01 19.16
C THR A 99 -4.08 -5.83 20.65
N ARG A 100 -3.95 -6.91 21.40
CA ARG A 100 -3.93 -6.88 22.85
C ARG A 100 -2.51 -7.14 23.34
N SER A 101 -1.99 -6.28 24.20
CA SER A 101 -0.68 -6.45 24.86
C SER A 101 -0.75 -7.45 26.03
N GLY A 102 0.39 -7.69 26.69
CA GLY A 102 0.47 -8.57 27.86
C GLY A 102 1.05 -9.95 27.56
N LEU A 103 1.95 -10.06 26.58
CA LEU A 103 2.69 -11.31 26.35
C LEU A 103 3.52 -11.63 27.59
N PRO A 104 3.45 -12.84 28.17
CA PRO A 104 4.14 -13.14 29.42
C PRO A 104 5.65 -13.16 29.22
N CYS A 105 6.40 -12.58 30.15
CA CYS A 105 7.86 -12.70 30.19
C CYS A 105 8.27 -14.16 30.39
N ALA A 106 9.26 -14.64 29.62
CA ALA A 106 9.75 -16.02 29.70
C ALA A 106 10.42 -16.36 31.04
N LEU A 107 10.92 -15.36 31.78
CA LEU A 107 11.60 -15.56 33.06
C LEU A 107 10.65 -15.44 34.25
N CYS A 108 9.92 -14.33 34.37
CA CYS A 108 9.11 -14.03 35.56
C CYS A 108 7.60 -14.15 35.35
N GLY A 109 7.14 -14.36 34.11
CA GLY A 109 5.71 -14.43 33.77
C GLY A 109 4.97 -13.08 33.76
N TRP A 110 5.63 -11.97 34.10
CA TRP A 110 4.99 -10.65 34.14
C TRP A 110 4.47 -10.25 32.75
N PRO A 111 3.26 -9.66 32.64
CA PRO A 111 2.72 -9.20 31.36
C PRO A 111 3.55 -8.04 30.81
N THR A 112 4.17 -8.24 29.64
CA THR A 112 4.96 -7.23 28.95
C THR A 112 4.10 -6.35 28.04
N GLU A 113 4.65 -5.24 27.54
CA GLU A 113 3.97 -4.39 26.55
C GLU A 113 3.85 -5.06 25.17
N SER A 114 4.58 -6.15 24.93
CA SER A 114 4.50 -6.91 23.70
C SER A 114 3.10 -7.47 23.45
N ILE A 115 2.74 -7.52 22.16
CA ILE A 115 1.48 -8.07 21.68
C ILE A 115 1.32 -9.51 22.17
N ARG A 116 0.21 -9.82 22.83
CA ARG A 116 -0.19 -11.16 23.24
C ARG A 116 -1.05 -11.85 22.19
N SER A 117 -1.98 -11.12 21.60
CA SER A 117 -2.94 -11.66 20.64
C SER A 117 -3.45 -10.58 19.69
N MET A 118 -3.91 -10.99 18.51
CA MET A 118 -4.63 -10.14 17.56
C MET A 118 -6.11 -10.09 17.92
N GLU A 119 -6.74 -8.93 17.78
CA GLU A 119 -8.18 -8.77 17.99
C GLU A 119 -8.88 -8.81 16.64
N ARG A 120 -9.74 -9.80 16.42
CA ARG A 120 -10.63 -9.87 15.25
C ARG A 120 -11.99 -9.32 15.62
N GLY A 121 -12.53 -8.42 14.82
CA GLY A 121 -13.77 -7.71 15.12
C GLY A 121 -14.78 -7.73 13.99
N CYS A 122 -16.05 -7.74 14.35
CA CYS A 122 -17.17 -7.61 13.42
C CYS A 122 -17.65 -6.16 13.38
N TRP A 123 -17.70 -5.57 12.18
CA TRP A 123 -18.21 -4.21 11.99
C TRP A 123 -19.74 -4.11 12.18
N ASN A 124 -20.48 -5.20 12.02
CA ASN A 124 -21.95 -5.22 12.08
C ASN A 124 -22.49 -5.44 13.50
N CYS A 125 -21.99 -6.44 14.24
CA CYS A 125 -22.49 -6.80 15.57
C CYS A 125 -21.52 -6.49 16.72
N SER A 126 -20.36 -5.89 16.42
CA SER A 126 -19.31 -5.58 17.40
C SER A 126 -18.73 -6.80 18.15
N HIS A 127 -19.02 -8.03 17.70
CA HIS A 127 -18.38 -9.23 18.24
C HIS A 127 -16.85 -9.17 18.05
N VAL A 128 -16.12 -9.55 19.09
CA VAL A 128 -14.65 -9.62 19.10
C VAL A 128 -14.20 -11.03 19.48
N GLN A 129 -13.21 -11.53 18.74
CA GLN A 129 -12.52 -12.79 19.04
C GLN A 129 -11.01 -12.55 19.03
N TYR A 130 -10.29 -13.20 19.94
CA TYR A 130 -8.83 -13.12 19.97
C TYR A 130 -8.21 -14.25 19.17
N ALA A 131 -7.27 -13.90 18.30
CA ALA A 131 -6.46 -14.84 17.54
C ALA A 131 -5.01 -14.82 18.04
N PRO A 132 -4.28 -15.94 17.97
CA PRO A 132 -2.85 -15.95 18.29
C PRO A 132 -2.07 -15.02 17.35
N ARG A 133 -0.86 -14.64 17.78
CA ARG A 133 0.05 -13.88 16.93
C ARG A 133 0.40 -14.68 15.66
N PRO A 134 0.57 -14.01 14.51
CA PRO A 134 1.03 -14.69 13.29
C PRO A 134 2.41 -15.33 13.41
N ASP A 135 3.29 -14.77 14.25
CA ASP A 135 4.65 -15.30 14.48
C ASP A 135 4.71 -16.44 15.52
N GLY A 136 3.59 -16.79 16.13
CA GLY A 136 3.50 -17.88 17.11
C GLY A 136 4.22 -17.62 18.44
N LYS A 137 4.73 -16.40 18.68
CA LYS A 137 5.47 -16.08 19.91
C LYS A 137 4.57 -16.19 21.14
N GLN A 138 4.93 -17.02 22.11
CA GLN A 138 4.12 -17.28 23.31
C GLN A 138 4.65 -16.60 24.58
N ALA A 139 5.94 -16.25 24.60
CA ALA A 139 6.58 -15.55 25.71
C ALA A 139 7.55 -14.48 25.18
N GLU A 140 7.75 -13.42 25.95
CA GLU A 140 8.67 -12.33 25.65
C GLU A 140 10.04 -12.56 26.30
N ASP A 141 11.09 -12.11 25.61
CA ASP A 141 12.43 -12.10 26.15
C ASP A 141 12.50 -11.17 27.37
N PRO A 142 13.10 -11.61 28.50
CA PRO A 142 13.25 -10.78 29.70
C PRO A 142 13.89 -9.42 29.46
N GLN A 143 14.71 -9.24 28.41
CA GLN A 143 15.31 -7.95 28.06
C GLN A 143 14.26 -6.87 27.70
N HIS A 144 13.06 -7.28 27.27
CA HIS A 144 11.93 -6.39 26.95
C HIS A 144 10.87 -6.36 28.08
N CYS A 145 11.14 -6.97 29.23
CA CYS A 145 10.23 -6.98 30.36
C CYS A 145 10.57 -5.84 31.32
N GLY A 146 9.72 -4.82 31.42
CA GLY A 146 9.93 -3.69 32.35
C GLY A 146 9.97 -4.06 33.84
N TYR A 147 9.68 -5.31 34.21
CA TYR A 147 9.90 -5.83 35.57
C TYR A 147 11.28 -6.48 35.74
N CYS A 148 11.76 -7.25 34.76
CA CYS A 148 13.08 -7.89 34.82
C CYS A 148 14.22 -6.96 34.41
N ASN A 149 13.93 -6.04 33.49
CA ASN A 149 14.85 -5.08 32.90
C ASN A 149 14.14 -3.71 32.79
N PRO A 150 13.95 -3.00 33.93
CA PRO A 150 13.37 -1.66 33.94
C PRO A 150 14.21 -0.61 33.22
#